data_AF-A0A2V9BI56-F1
#
_entry.id   AF-A0A2V9BI56-F1
#
_cell.length_a   1.000
_cell.length_b   1.000
_cell.length_c   1.000
_cell.angle_alpha   90.00
_cell.angle_beta   90.00
_cell.angle_gamma   90.00
#
_symmetry.space_group_name_H-M   'P 1'
#
loop_
_entity.id
_entity.type
_entity.pdbx_description
1 polymer ?
#
loop_
_entity_poly.entity_id
_entity_poly.type
_entity_poly.pdbx_seq_one_letter_code
_entity_poly.pdbx_strand_id
1 'polypeptide(L)'
;MAFKSSAGIFTPPTQEFSLVNYTAPNTANRYQQPPNGPFIFCSAGVTCSLPIPATSGSGHLLFLAAGNEAGSFISSVTCSPVACPGWTMPSGAGTCQQTMTIQSNGYAMSCAYNLSIPSGVTSLNITMSRTGSEAFVALEASSVTGAISFDAQNNFTGANQQEFITSPVLNTSGSNDFVIQLFANAGGSLGSEFYALPYNIASFNYFFGANESIAILPNSGPTVPQITWINCCFTVSNPPSVTFGSGVAFKASGTATAPSPPTGLAAVVH
;
A
#
# COMPACT_ATOMS: atom_id res chain seq x y z
N MET A 1 -17.32 -16.33 25.05
CA MET A 1 -17.99 -15.32 25.89
C MET A 1 -18.76 -14.40 24.97
N ALA A 2 -20.07 -14.23 25.16
CA ALA A 2 -20.90 -13.29 24.41
C ALA A 2 -21.33 -12.17 25.36
N PHE A 3 -21.03 -10.92 25.01
CA PHE A 3 -21.43 -9.76 25.80
C PHE A 3 -22.75 -9.22 25.25
N LYS A 4 -23.80 -9.22 26.08
CA LYS A 4 -25.05 -8.52 25.79
C LYS A 4 -24.99 -7.18 26.51
N SER A 5 -24.69 -6.11 25.78
CA SER A 5 -24.75 -4.75 26.31
C SER A 5 -26.17 -4.20 26.14
N SER A 6 -26.70 -3.52 27.17
CA SER A 6 -27.94 -2.76 27.11
C SER A 6 -27.79 -1.40 26.41
N ALA A 7 -26.59 -1.06 25.93
CA ALA A 7 -26.24 0.25 25.37
C ALA A 7 -26.69 0.45 23.90
N GLY A 8 -27.70 -0.28 23.43
CA GLY A 8 -28.19 -0.19 22.06
C GLY A 8 -27.56 -1.21 21.12
N ILE A 9 -28.13 -1.31 19.92
CA ILE A 9 -27.66 -2.17 18.85
C ILE A 9 -26.26 -1.70 18.46
N PHE A 10 -25.25 -2.53 18.69
CA PHE A 10 -23.95 -2.35 18.06
C PHE A 10 -24.12 -2.71 16.59
N THR A 11 -24.15 -1.69 15.73
CA THR A 11 -24.03 -1.87 14.29
C THR A 11 -22.54 -1.73 13.98
N PRO A 12 -21.80 -2.84 13.73
CA PRO A 12 -20.43 -2.71 13.25
C PRO A 12 -20.41 -1.86 11.96
N PRO A 13 -19.29 -1.18 11.64
CA PRO A 13 -19.12 -0.51 10.36
C PRO A 13 -19.57 -1.44 9.24
N THR A 14 -20.49 -0.98 8.41
CA THR A 14 -21.20 -1.86 7.47
C THR A 14 -20.31 -2.28 6.30
N GLN A 15 -19.27 -1.50 5.97
CA GLN A 15 -18.28 -1.85 4.95
C GLN A 15 -16.99 -2.28 5.65
N GLU A 16 -16.64 -3.55 5.49
CA GLU A 16 -15.36 -4.07 5.96
C GLU A 16 -14.51 -4.41 4.73
N PHE A 17 -13.43 -3.67 4.55
CA PHE A 17 -12.29 -4.17 3.79
C PHE A 17 -11.42 -5.00 4.72
N SER A 18 -11.04 -6.18 4.26
CA SER A 18 -10.04 -7.01 4.94
C SER A 18 -8.85 -7.25 4.02
N LEU A 19 -7.67 -7.06 4.59
CA LEU A 19 -6.43 -7.51 3.95
C LEU A 19 -6.44 -9.04 3.95
N VAL A 20 -6.52 -9.64 2.76
CA VAL A 20 -6.61 -11.09 2.58
C VAL A 20 -5.23 -11.70 2.46
N ASN A 21 -4.40 -11.11 1.61
CA ASN A 21 -3.03 -11.55 1.38
C ASN A 21 -2.08 -10.36 1.36
N TYR A 22 -0.86 -10.62 1.80
CA TYR A 22 0.23 -9.66 1.81
C TYR A 22 1.52 -10.36 1.42
N THR A 23 2.27 -9.75 0.51
CA THR A 23 3.58 -10.24 0.06
C THR A 23 4.55 -9.07 -0.02
N ALA A 24 5.68 -9.18 0.67
CA ALA A 24 6.81 -8.28 0.49
C ALA A 24 8.09 -9.10 0.60
N PRO A 25 8.60 -9.61 -0.53
CA PRO A 25 9.74 -10.54 -0.54
C PRO A 25 11.03 -9.89 0.00
N ASN A 26 11.08 -8.56 0.06
CA ASN A 26 12.25 -7.79 0.47
C ASN A 26 12.28 -7.48 1.98
N THR A 27 11.44 -8.13 2.80
CA THR A 27 11.28 -7.86 4.25
C THR A 27 12.23 -8.61 5.18
N ALA A 28 13.15 -9.44 4.67
CA ALA A 28 14.09 -10.15 5.53
C ALA A 28 15.12 -9.17 6.12
N ASN A 29 14.91 -8.81 7.39
CA ASN A 29 15.80 -8.08 8.32
C ASN A 29 17.26 -7.92 7.81
N ARG A 30 17.67 -6.68 7.47
CA ARG A 30 19.06 -6.37 7.04
C ARG A 30 20.13 -6.73 8.08
N TYR A 31 19.78 -6.89 9.36
CA TYR A 31 20.76 -7.24 10.41
C TYR A 31 21.40 -8.63 10.27
N GLN A 32 20.88 -9.49 9.39
CA GLN A 32 21.45 -10.81 9.10
C GLN A 32 21.77 -11.04 7.62
N GLN A 33 21.65 -10.02 6.77
CA GLN A 33 21.78 -10.18 5.32
C GLN A 33 23.14 -9.66 4.82
N PRO A 34 23.85 -10.40 3.94
CA PRO A 34 25.04 -9.91 3.27
C PRO A 34 24.71 -8.67 2.39
N PRO A 35 25.70 -7.92 1.89
CA PRO A 35 25.53 -6.62 1.21
C PRO A 35 24.56 -6.55 0.00
N ASN A 36 23.97 -7.69 -0.40
CA ASN A 36 23.04 -7.88 -1.50
C ASN A 36 21.81 -8.69 -1.02
N GLY A 37 20.94 -8.10 -0.20
CA GLY A 37 19.68 -8.74 0.21
C GLY A 37 18.77 -9.11 -0.99
N PRO A 38 17.66 -9.85 -0.80
CA PRO A 38 16.88 -10.42 -1.89
C PRO A 38 16.02 -9.34 -2.58
N PHE A 39 16.65 -8.39 -3.26
CA PHE A 39 15.98 -7.54 -4.21
C PHE A 39 15.59 -8.36 -5.43
N ILE A 40 14.38 -8.17 -5.93
CA ILE A 40 14.01 -8.71 -7.24
C ILE A 40 14.65 -7.80 -8.26
N PHE A 41 15.61 -8.33 -9.02
CA PHE A 41 16.22 -7.59 -10.12
C PHE A 41 15.30 -7.67 -11.34
N CYS A 42 14.76 -6.55 -11.76
CA CYS A 42 13.92 -6.45 -12.95
C CYS A 42 14.68 -5.65 -14.01
N SER A 43 14.82 -6.20 -15.20
CA SER A 43 15.48 -5.51 -16.32
C SER A 43 14.45 -4.75 -17.17
N ALA A 44 14.85 -3.62 -17.75
CA ALA A 44 14.05 -2.89 -18.72
C ALA A 44 13.62 -3.84 -19.85
N GLY A 45 12.32 -3.94 -20.10
CA GLY A 45 11.79 -4.85 -21.12
C GLY A 45 11.93 -6.34 -20.80
N VAL A 46 12.41 -6.73 -19.62
CA VAL A 46 12.42 -8.11 -19.13
C VAL A 46 11.47 -8.21 -17.94
N THR A 47 10.47 -9.08 -18.08
CA THR A 47 9.46 -9.29 -17.06
C THR A 47 10.02 -10.12 -15.90
N CYS A 48 9.99 -9.58 -14.69
CA CYS A 48 10.31 -10.30 -13.46
C CYS A 48 9.04 -10.92 -12.84
N SER A 49 9.20 -12.04 -12.14
CA SER A 49 8.09 -12.78 -11.55
C SER A 49 8.10 -12.61 -10.03
N LEU A 50 7.03 -12.05 -9.49
CA LEU A 50 6.78 -11.88 -8.07
C LEU A 50 5.78 -12.96 -7.62
N PRO A 51 6.22 -14.01 -6.92
CA PRO A 51 5.29 -15.00 -6.36
C PRO A 51 4.45 -14.35 -5.27
N ILE A 52 3.15 -14.66 -5.25
CA ILE A 52 2.18 -14.24 -4.22
C ILE A 52 1.37 -15.45 -3.74
N PRO A 53 0.80 -15.43 -2.53
CA PRO A 53 -0.24 -16.38 -2.14
C PRO A 53 -1.36 -16.41 -3.18
N ALA A 54 -1.95 -17.58 -3.38
CA ALA A 54 -3.04 -17.74 -4.33
C ALA A 54 -4.17 -16.76 -4.00
N THR A 55 -4.58 -15.95 -4.99
CA THR A 55 -5.69 -15.01 -4.81
C THR A 55 -6.97 -15.77 -4.49
N SER A 56 -7.67 -15.30 -3.47
CA SER A 56 -8.71 -16.07 -2.79
C SER A 56 -10.11 -15.84 -3.36
N GLY A 57 -10.35 -14.70 -4.03
CA GLY A 57 -11.67 -14.33 -4.51
C GLY A 57 -11.64 -13.50 -5.79
N SER A 58 -12.64 -13.71 -6.64
CA SER A 58 -12.91 -12.84 -7.79
C SER A 58 -13.47 -11.51 -7.32
N GLY A 59 -12.97 -10.39 -7.86
CA GLY A 59 -13.49 -9.06 -7.52
C GLY A 59 -12.77 -8.39 -6.35
N HIS A 60 -11.69 -8.97 -5.86
CA HIS A 60 -10.80 -8.33 -4.90
C HIS A 60 -9.94 -7.25 -5.58
N LEU A 61 -9.52 -6.28 -4.79
CA LEU A 61 -8.45 -5.36 -5.15
C LEU A 61 -7.13 -6.10 -4.99
N LEU A 62 -6.32 -6.13 -6.04
CA LEU A 62 -4.90 -6.45 -5.93
C LEU A 62 -4.10 -5.21 -6.24
N PHE A 63 -3.28 -4.77 -5.29
CA PHE A 63 -2.43 -3.60 -5.42
C PHE A 63 -0.97 -4.04 -5.34
N LEU A 64 -0.14 -3.39 -6.16
CA LEU A 64 1.29 -3.60 -6.26
C LEU A 64 1.97 -2.25 -6.09
N ALA A 65 2.95 -2.17 -5.19
CA ALA A 65 3.89 -1.06 -5.09
C ALA A 65 5.29 -1.53 -5.49
N ALA A 66 6.05 -0.62 -6.10
CA ALA A 66 7.45 -0.79 -6.41
C ALA A 66 8.25 0.44 -5.94
N GLY A 67 9.45 0.22 -5.40
CA GLY A 67 10.42 1.26 -5.05
C GLY A 67 11.83 0.86 -5.51
N ASN A 68 12.61 1.85 -5.99
CA ASN A 68 13.97 1.64 -6.46
C ASN A 68 14.84 2.90 -6.51
N GLU A 69 16.15 2.65 -6.67
CA GLU A 69 17.20 3.66 -6.89
C GLU A 69 17.62 3.78 -8.37
N ALA A 70 16.82 3.25 -9.29
CA ALA A 70 17.07 3.31 -10.74
C ALA A 70 16.23 4.39 -11.47
N GLY A 71 15.32 5.06 -10.75
CA GLY A 71 14.35 5.99 -11.33
C GLY A 71 13.37 5.28 -12.26
N SER A 72 13.09 4.00 -11.98
CA SER A 72 12.25 3.12 -12.79
C SER A 72 10.82 3.07 -12.26
N PHE A 73 9.86 2.78 -13.14
CA PHE A 73 8.45 2.66 -12.79
C PHE A 73 7.87 1.37 -13.35
N ILE A 74 6.82 0.85 -12.71
CA ILE A 74 6.02 -0.25 -13.26
C ILE A 74 5.45 0.18 -14.61
N SER A 75 5.76 -0.57 -15.68
CA SER A 75 5.25 -0.30 -17.03
C SER A 75 4.15 -1.28 -17.46
N SER A 76 4.18 -2.51 -16.93
CA SER A 76 3.10 -3.48 -17.14
C SER A 76 3.09 -4.54 -16.05
N VAL A 77 1.90 -5.07 -15.77
CA VAL A 77 1.70 -6.23 -14.90
C VAL A 77 0.80 -7.22 -15.60
N THR A 78 1.20 -8.49 -15.58
CA THR A 78 0.39 -9.63 -16.02
C THR A 78 0.35 -10.68 -14.93
N CYS A 79 -0.57 -11.63 -15.02
CA CYS A 79 -0.80 -12.62 -13.96
C CYS A 79 -0.59 -14.04 -14.49
N SER A 80 -0.20 -14.93 -13.58
CA SER A 80 -0.02 -16.36 -13.83
C SER A 80 -0.49 -17.17 -12.62
N PRO A 81 -1.00 -18.40 -12.81
CA PRO A 81 -1.31 -19.05 -14.09
C PRO A 81 -2.60 -18.53 -14.75
N VAL A 82 -3.44 -17.84 -13.98
CA VAL A 82 -4.69 -17.26 -14.46
C VAL A 82 -4.42 -15.88 -15.05
N ALA A 83 -4.82 -15.67 -16.31
CA ALA A 83 -4.76 -14.36 -16.92
C ALA A 83 -5.69 -13.39 -16.19
N CYS A 84 -5.19 -12.20 -15.85
CA CYS A 84 -5.98 -11.17 -15.19
C CYS A 84 -6.37 -10.05 -16.17
N PRO A 85 -7.44 -9.29 -15.86
CA PRO A 85 -7.77 -8.06 -16.57
C PRO A 85 -6.62 -7.05 -16.55
N GLY A 86 -6.73 -6.01 -17.39
CA GLY A 86 -5.75 -4.94 -17.44
C GLY A 86 -5.51 -4.28 -16.07
N TRP A 87 -4.25 -4.00 -15.77
CA TRP A 87 -3.84 -3.26 -14.59
C TRP A 87 -3.87 -1.76 -14.86
N THR A 88 -4.27 -0.99 -13.85
CA THR A 88 -4.15 0.46 -13.89
C THR A 88 -2.81 0.88 -13.27
N MET A 89 -2.06 1.71 -13.98
CA MET A 89 -0.77 2.26 -13.56
C MET A 89 -0.86 3.79 -13.67
N PRO A 90 -1.30 4.48 -12.61
CA PRO A 90 -1.48 5.92 -12.65
C PRO A 90 -0.16 6.66 -12.90
N SER A 91 -0.13 7.51 -13.92
CA SER A 91 1.06 8.29 -14.29
C SER A 91 0.78 9.79 -14.30
N GLY A 92 1.84 10.58 -14.06
CA GLY A 92 1.78 12.04 -14.07
C GLY A 92 1.81 12.69 -12.68
N ALA A 93 1.52 13.99 -12.63
CA ALA A 93 1.46 14.73 -11.39
C ALA A 93 0.27 14.28 -10.54
N GLY A 94 0.41 14.29 -9.21
CA GLY A 94 -0.63 13.81 -8.29
C GLY A 94 -0.82 12.29 -8.21
N THR A 95 -0.01 11.46 -8.91
CA THR A 95 -0.12 9.99 -8.84
C THR A 95 0.92 9.33 -7.93
N CYS A 96 0.80 8.01 -7.74
CA CYS A 96 1.76 7.16 -7.01
C CYS A 96 3.05 6.92 -7.78
N GLN A 97 3.11 7.38 -9.02
CA GLN A 97 4.35 7.41 -9.78
C GLN A 97 5.12 8.66 -9.39
N GLN A 98 6.17 8.49 -8.59
CA GLN A 98 6.99 9.56 -8.06
C GLN A 98 8.45 9.27 -8.30
N THR A 99 9.19 10.28 -8.74
CA THR A 99 10.64 10.17 -8.86
C THR A 99 11.33 11.40 -8.30
N MET A 100 12.55 11.19 -7.84
CA MET A 100 13.41 12.24 -7.35
C MET A 100 14.86 11.93 -7.68
N THR A 101 15.63 12.97 -7.99
CA THR A 101 17.06 12.84 -8.25
C THR A 101 17.85 13.42 -7.08
N ILE A 102 18.70 12.60 -6.45
CA ILE A 102 19.60 13.02 -5.36
C ILE A 102 21.02 12.57 -5.70
N GLN A 103 21.97 13.50 -5.71
CA GLN A 103 23.37 13.23 -6.09
C GLN A 103 23.53 12.42 -7.38
N SER A 104 22.70 12.67 -8.38
CA SER A 104 22.65 11.96 -9.68
C SER A 104 22.02 10.56 -9.65
N ASN A 105 21.64 10.02 -8.49
CA ASN A 105 20.85 8.80 -8.38
C ASN A 105 19.37 9.11 -8.53
N GLY A 106 18.66 8.29 -9.30
CA GLY A 106 17.21 8.42 -9.49
C GLY A 106 16.47 7.52 -8.51
N TYR A 107 15.75 8.09 -7.58
CA TYR A 107 14.83 7.35 -6.72
C TYR A 107 13.44 7.37 -7.34
N ALA A 108 12.72 6.26 -7.25
CA ALA A 108 11.36 6.18 -7.72
C ALA A 108 10.47 5.29 -6.84
N MET A 109 9.21 5.68 -6.75
CA MET A 109 8.11 4.82 -6.33
C MET A 109 7.06 4.79 -7.44
N SER A 110 6.41 3.64 -7.60
CA SER A 110 5.23 3.52 -8.46
C SER A 110 4.26 2.52 -7.88
N CYS A 111 3.00 2.60 -8.31
CA CYS A 111 2.01 1.61 -7.97
C CYS A 111 1.20 1.18 -9.19
N ALA A 112 0.65 -0.02 -9.11
CA ALA A 112 -0.32 -0.56 -10.03
C ALA A 112 -1.44 -1.22 -9.25
N TYR A 113 -2.65 -1.23 -9.79
CA TYR A 113 -3.76 -1.95 -9.17
C TYR A 113 -4.68 -2.61 -10.20
N ASN A 114 -5.30 -3.71 -9.77
CA ASN A 114 -6.39 -4.38 -10.44
C ASN A 114 -7.59 -4.40 -9.49
N LEU A 115 -8.70 -3.77 -9.88
CA LEU A 115 -9.89 -3.63 -9.04
C LEU A 115 -10.74 -4.91 -8.96
N SER A 116 -10.44 -5.90 -9.79
CA SER A 116 -11.21 -7.15 -9.86
C SER A 116 -10.30 -8.30 -10.31
N ILE A 117 -9.35 -8.67 -9.46
CA ILE A 117 -8.45 -9.79 -9.72
C ILE A 117 -9.25 -11.12 -9.76
N PRO A 118 -8.94 -12.07 -10.65
CA PRO A 118 -9.51 -13.42 -10.58
C PRO A 118 -8.88 -14.22 -9.44
N SER A 119 -9.61 -15.21 -8.93
CA SER A 119 -9.08 -16.19 -7.98
C SER A 119 -8.06 -17.13 -8.63
N GLY A 120 -7.08 -17.60 -7.86
CA GLY A 120 -6.08 -18.58 -8.31
C GLY A 120 -4.86 -18.00 -9.02
N VAL A 121 -4.67 -16.68 -9.01
CA VAL A 121 -3.40 -16.04 -9.41
C VAL A 121 -2.37 -16.31 -8.32
N THR A 122 -1.18 -16.78 -8.70
CA THR A 122 -0.09 -17.10 -7.75
C THR A 122 1.21 -16.36 -8.07
N SER A 123 1.28 -15.64 -9.19
CA SER A 123 2.43 -14.79 -9.51
C SER A 123 2.01 -13.57 -10.32
N LEU A 124 2.70 -12.46 -10.06
CA LEU A 124 2.67 -11.23 -10.84
C LEU A 124 3.93 -11.13 -11.69
N ASN A 125 3.72 -11.02 -12.99
CA ASN A 125 4.76 -10.83 -13.98
C ASN A 125 4.84 -9.33 -14.30
N ILE A 126 5.90 -8.68 -13.80
CA ILE A 126 6.05 -7.23 -13.74
C ILE A 126 7.15 -6.80 -14.69
N THR A 127 6.89 -5.79 -15.52
CA THR A 127 7.90 -5.15 -16.34
C THR A 127 8.13 -3.73 -15.83
N MET A 128 9.40 -3.35 -15.73
CA MET A 128 9.81 -2.01 -15.32
C MET A 128 10.25 -1.18 -16.53
N SER A 129 10.09 0.14 -16.45
CA SER A 129 10.48 1.08 -17.50
C SER A 129 12.00 1.22 -17.68
N ARG A 130 12.78 0.81 -16.67
CA ARG A 130 14.26 0.78 -16.68
C ARG A 130 14.76 -0.45 -15.92
N THR A 131 16.02 -0.83 -16.14
CA THR A 131 16.69 -1.91 -15.43
C THR A 131 17.14 -1.42 -14.07
N GLY A 132 16.82 -2.16 -13.01
CA GLY A 132 17.15 -1.76 -11.65
C GLY A 132 17.00 -2.88 -10.63
N SER A 133 17.58 -2.62 -9.45
CA SER A 133 17.23 -3.35 -8.24
C SER A 133 15.90 -2.80 -7.74
N GLU A 134 14.91 -3.68 -7.59
CA GLU A 134 13.54 -3.29 -7.29
C GLU A 134 13.07 -3.93 -6.00
N ALA A 135 12.20 -3.20 -5.32
CA ALA A 135 11.53 -3.69 -4.15
C ALA A 135 10.03 -3.57 -4.26
N PHE A 136 9.34 -4.67 -3.94
CA PHE A 136 7.92 -4.83 -4.21
C PHE A 136 7.12 -5.11 -2.95
N VAL A 137 5.88 -4.63 -2.98
CA VAL A 137 4.81 -5.10 -2.10
C VAL A 137 3.60 -5.43 -2.97
N ALA A 138 3.03 -6.62 -2.79
CA ALA A 138 1.71 -6.96 -3.31
C ALA A 138 0.73 -7.19 -2.15
N LEU A 139 -0.48 -6.67 -2.29
CA LEU A 139 -1.52 -6.77 -1.28
C LEU A 139 -2.89 -6.96 -1.91
N GLU A 140 -3.59 -7.97 -1.42
CA GLU A 140 -4.94 -8.32 -1.83
C GLU A 140 -5.91 -7.87 -0.73
N ALA A 141 -6.89 -7.04 -1.11
CA ALA A 141 -7.95 -6.61 -0.22
C ALA A 141 -9.30 -7.03 -0.78
N SER A 142 -10.10 -7.68 0.05
CA SER A 142 -11.50 -8.00 -0.26
C SER A 142 -12.41 -6.90 0.25
N SER A 143 -13.49 -6.65 -0.49
CA SER A 143 -14.66 -5.92 0.03
C SER A 143 -15.72 -6.93 0.45
N VAL A 144 -16.29 -6.77 1.65
CA VAL A 144 -17.44 -7.58 2.09
C VAL A 144 -18.71 -7.23 1.31
N THR A 145 -18.79 -6.04 0.69
CA THR A 145 -19.97 -5.60 -0.07
C THR A 145 -19.61 -4.78 -1.31
N GLY A 146 -20.06 -5.24 -2.48
CA GLY A 146 -20.01 -4.45 -3.72
C GLY A 146 -18.65 -4.37 -4.41
N ALA A 147 -18.62 -3.73 -5.59
CA ALA A 147 -17.41 -3.59 -6.39
C ALA A 147 -16.46 -2.52 -5.82
N ILE A 148 -15.15 -2.71 -6.00
CA ILE A 148 -14.13 -1.74 -5.57
C ILE A 148 -13.85 -0.76 -6.72
N SER A 149 -13.73 0.51 -6.41
CA SER A 149 -13.40 1.56 -7.38
C SER A 149 -12.30 2.48 -6.85
N PHE A 150 -11.55 3.06 -7.78
CA PHE A 150 -10.62 4.15 -7.47
C PHE A 150 -11.42 5.40 -7.06
N ASP A 151 -11.01 6.06 -5.98
CA ASP A 151 -11.61 7.32 -5.54
C ASP A 151 -10.65 8.50 -5.77
N ALA A 152 -9.50 8.46 -5.10
CA ALA A 152 -8.58 9.58 -5.09
C ALA A 152 -7.12 9.14 -5.02
N GLN A 153 -6.26 10.02 -5.48
CA GLN A 153 -4.83 9.89 -5.35
C GLN A 153 -4.20 11.27 -5.22
N ASN A 154 -3.12 11.34 -4.47
CA ASN A 154 -2.31 12.54 -4.39
C ASN A 154 -0.88 12.16 -4.03
N ASN A 155 0.04 13.09 -4.25
CA ASN A 155 1.43 12.96 -3.84
C ASN A 155 1.96 14.25 -3.24
N PHE A 156 3.12 14.15 -2.62
CA PHE A 156 3.85 15.29 -2.12
C PHE A 156 5.35 14.99 -2.10
N THR A 157 6.13 16.06 -2.10
CA THR A 157 7.57 16.04 -1.82
C THR A 157 7.80 16.99 -0.65
N GLY A 158 8.33 16.46 0.45
CA GLY A 158 8.67 17.20 1.65
C GLY A 158 10.13 17.67 1.59
N ALA A 159 10.36 18.91 2.03
CA ALA A 159 11.70 19.47 2.09
C ALA A 159 12.56 18.82 3.19
N ASN A 160 13.86 18.82 2.93
CA ASN A 160 14.90 18.26 3.77
C ASN A 160 14.87 18.93 5.15
N GLN A 161 14.95 18.14 6.23
CA GLN A 161 14.98 18.58 7.64
C GLN A 161 13.62 18.76 8.36
N GLN A 162 12.60 17.97 8.04
CA GLN A 162 11.43 17.84 8.90
C GLN A 162 11.44 16.51 9.65
N GLU A 163 11.39 16.56 10.98
CA GLU A 163 11.25 15.38 11.85
C GLU A 163 9.89 14.69 11.62
N PHE A 164 8.85 15.48 11.37
CA PHE A 164 7.49 15.00 11.13
C PHE A 164 7.07 15.37 9.73
N ILE A 165 6.61 14.38 8.97
CA ILE A 165 6.19 14.55 7.59
C ILE A 165 4.78 14.03 7.45
N THR A 166 3.87 14.90 7.06
CA THR A 166 2.46 14.55 6.90
C THR A 166 2.20 14.04 5.48
N SER A 167 1.38 13.01 5.38
CA SER A 167 0.94 12.43 4.13
C SER A 167 0.16 13.40 3.25
N PRO A 168 0.10 13.19 1.93
CA PRO A 168 -0.64 14.06 1.06
C PRO A 168 -2.13 13.98 1.40
N VAL A 169 -2.83 15.12 1.30
CA VAL A 169 -4.28 15.18 1.48
C VAL A 169 -4.94 14.47 0.30
N LEU A 170 -5.85 13.54 0.59
CA LEU A 170 -6.66 12.88 -0.43
C LEU A 170 -8.04 13.53 -0.46
N ASN A 171 -8.34 14.23 -1.56
CA ASN A 171 -9.67 14.82 -1.78
C ASN A 171 -10.57 13.77 -2.41
N THR A 172 -11.51 13.24 -1.63
CA THR A 172 -12.28 12.06 -2.01
C THR A 172 -13.71 12.43 -2.36
N SER A 173 -14.30 11.68 -3.30
CA SER A 173 -15.66 11.93 -3.77
C SER A 173 -16.74 11.37 -2.84
N GLY A 174 -16.34 10.57 -1.84
CA GLY A 174 -17.21 10.03 -0.78
C GLY A 174 -16.41 9.49 0.40
N SER A 175 -16.99 8.51 1.11
CA SER A 175 -16.30 7.76 2.15
C SER A 175 -15.23 6.85 1.58
N ASN A 176 -14.09 6.76 2.25
CA ASN A 176 -13.01 5.87 1.85
C ASN A 176 -12.95 4.68 2.77
N ASP A 177 -12.84 3.53 2.13
CA ASP A 177 -12.89 2.27 2.85
C ASP A 177 -11.52 1.59 2.87
N PHE A 178 -10.62 1.98 1.96
CA PHE A 178 -9.26 1.46 1.94
C PHE A 178 -8.27 2.51 1.44
N VAL A 179 -7.33 2.90 2.31
CA VAL A 179 -6.29 3.89 1.99
C VAL A 179 -4.91 3.24 2.08
N ILE A 180 -4.10 3.47 1.05
CA ILE A 180 -2.71 3.03 0.95
C ILE A 180 -1.82 4.25 0.81
N GLN A 181 -0.76 4.31 1.62
CA GLN A 181 0.13 5.45 1.74
C GLN A 181 1.57 4.96 1.55
N LEU A 182 2.23 5.38 0.47
CA LEU A 182 3.58 5.01 0.05
C LEU A 182 4.55 6.13 0.40
N PHE A 183 5.64 5.81 1.10
CA PHE A 183 6.62 6.78 1.57
C PHE A 183 8.02 6.30 1.30
N ALA A 184 8.86 7.18 0.76
CA ALA A 184 10.27 6.94 0.59
C ALA A 184 11.07 8.12 1.16
N ASN A 185 12.17 7.80 1.81
CA ASN A 185 13.24 8.73 2.11
C ASN A 185 14.41 8.43 1.17
N ALA A 186 14.94 9.45 0.51
CA ALA A 186 16.08 9.33 -0.38
C ALA A 186 17.17 10.32 0.02
N GLY A 187 18.43 9.97 -0.18
CA GLY A 187 19.57 10.78 0.30
C GLY A 187 20.01 10.36 1.70
N GLY A 188 20.85 11.17 2.37
CA GLY A 188 21.44 10.81 3.66
C GLY A 188 22.84 10.20 3.57
N SER A 189 23.68 10.38 4.59
CA SER A 189 25.06 9.86 4.63
C SER A 189 25.30 8.77 5.69
N LEU A 190 24.30 8.37 6.48
CA LEU A 190 24.50 7.47 7.63
C LEU A 190 23.37 6.44 7.80
N GLY A 191 23.54 5.26 7.19
CA GLY A 191 22.79 4.05 7.53
C GLY A 191 21.37 3.97 6.95
N SER A 192 20.71 2.83 7.18
CA SER A 192 19.32 2.62 6.77
C SER A 192 18.40 3.52 7.61
N GLU A 193 17.78 4.51 6.98
CA GLU A 193 16.86 5.45 7.62
C GLU A 193 15.44 4.87 7.53
N PHE A 194 15.01 4.17 8.59
CA PHE A 194 13.65 3.66 8.67
C PHE A 194 12.72 4.75 9.19
N TYR A 195 11.57 4.95 8.55
CA TYR A 195 10.49 5.65 9.23
C TYR A 195 10.15 4.90 10.52
N ALA A 196 10.13 5.59 11.66
CA ALA A 196 9.44 5.03 12.81
C ALA A 196 7.94 4.99 12.51
N LEU A 197 7.24 4.05 13.15
CA LEU A 197 5.81 3.78 12.97
C LEU A 197 4.99 5.09 12.82
N PRO A 198 3.94 5.10 11.99
CA PRO A 198 3.05 6.25 11.89
C PRO A 198 2.48 6.61 13.27
N TYR A 199 2.63 7.88 13.66
CA TYR A 199 2.46 8.31 15.05
C TYR A 199 0.99 8.49 15.49
N ASN A 200 0.07 8.67 14.54
CA ASN A 200 -1.26 9.21 14.82
C ASN A 200 -2.44 8.36 14.30
N ILE A 201 -2.23 7.09 13.98
CA ILE A 201 -3.26 6.22 13.39
C ILE A 201 -3.10 4.74 13.79
N ALA A 202 -4.21 4.00 13.83
CA ALA A 202 -4.20 2.55 13.84
C ALA A 202 -4.01 2.03 12.40
N SER A 203 -2.77 1.81 11.98
CA SER A 203 -2.43 1.32 10.64
C SER A 203 -1.50 0.13 10.67
N PHE A 204 -1.48 -0.64 9.59
CA PHE A 204 -0.42 -1.60 9.32
C PHE A 204 0.70 -0.91 8.57
N ASN A 205 1.93 -1.02 9.07
CA ASN A 205 3.12 -0.51 8.39
C ASN A 205 3.99 -1.66 7.94
N TYR A 206 4.49 -1.58 6.71
CA TYR A 206 5.45 -2.54 6.19
C TYR A 206 6.58 -1.84 5.43
N PHE A 207 7.79 -2.37 5.56
CA PHE A 207 8.96 -1.90 4.83
C PHE A 207 9.16 -2.74 3.57
N PHE A 208 9.49 -2.08 2.47
CA PHE A 208 9.79 -2.76 1.21
C PHE A 208 11.05 -2.18 0.59
N GLY A 209 12.08 -2.05 1.41
CA GLY A 209 13.31 -1.38 1.10
C GLY A 209 13.90 -0.82 2.38
N ALA A 210 15.09 -0.22 2.28
CA ALA A 210 15.70 0.36 3.48
C ALA A 210 15.03 1.66 3.90
N ASN A 211 14.53 2.42 2.91
CA ASN A 211 13.99 3.74 3.14
C ASN A 211 12.56 3.89 2.58
N GLU A 212 11.98 2.81 2.06
CA GLU A 212 10.66 2.73 1.47
C GLU A 212 9.68 1.94 2.37
N SER A 213 8.50 2.51 2.56
CA SER A 213 7.47 1.93 3.43
C SER A 213 6.06 2.19 2.92
N ILE A 214 5.16 1.31 3.31
CA ILE A 214 3.73 1.39 3.01
C ILE A 214 2.95 1.37 4.32
N ALA A 215 2.02 2.31 4.47
CA ALA A 215 0.99 2.25 5.49
C ALA A 215 -0.37 1.91 4.85
N ILE A 216 -1.10 1.02 5.52
CA ILE A 216 -2.42 0.55 5.09
C ILE A 216 -3.43 0.89 6.18
N LEU A 217 -4.51 1.53 5.75
CA LEU A 217 -5.62 2.00 6.57
C LEU A 217 -6.92 1.40 6.03
N PRO A 218 -7.31 0.20 6.49
CA PRO A 218 -8.63 -0.33 6.21
C PRO A 218 -9.69 0.42 7.01
N ASN A 219 -10.87 0.59 6.42
CA ASN A 219 -12.07 1.16 7.04
C ASN A 219 -11.84 2.58 7.59
N SER A 220 -11.17 3.44 6.81
CA SER A 220 -10.79 4.81 7.21
C SER A 220 -11.97 5.76 7.47
N GLY A 221 -13.18 5.43 6.99
CA GLY A 221 -14.38 6.22 7.22
C GLY A 221 -14.57 7.38 6.23
N PRO A 222 -15.45 8.35 6.54
CA PRO A 222 -15.84 9.41 5.59
C PRO A 222 -14.72 10.41 5.26
N THR A 223 -13.65 10.44 6.05
CA THR A 223 -12.53 11.36 5.88
C THR A 223 -11.22 10.58 5.93
N VAL A 224 -10.38 10.74 4.92
CA VAL A 224 -9.05 10.11 4.92
C VAL A 224 -8.19 10.72 6.03
N PRO A 225 -7.72 9.93 7.01
CA PRO A 225 -6.79 10.45 7.99
C PRO A 225 -5.44 10.74 7.33
N GLN A 226 -4.85 11.88 7.67
CA GLN A 226 -3.47 12.16 7.30
C GLN A 226 -2.52 11.43 8.25
N ILE A 227 -1.58 10.70 7.66
CA ILE A 227 -0.55 9.97 8.40
C ILE A 227 0.61 10.91 8.66
N THR A 228 1.06 10.99 9.91
CA THR A 228 2.32 11.66 10.24
C THR A 228 3.42 10.61 10.38
N TRP A 229 4.41 10.72 9.51
CA TRP A 229 5.61 9.90 9.46
C TRP A 229 6.72 10.57 10.25
N ILE A 230 7.37 9.79 11.11
CA ILE A 230 8.50 10.27 11.88
C ILE A 230 9.76 9.90 11.10
N ASN A 231 10.48 10.92 10.64
CA ASN A 231 11.81 10.77 10.09
C ASN A 231 12.80 10.73 11.27
N CYS A 232 13.28 9.53 11.62
CA CYS A 232 14.07 9.30 12.83
C CYS A 232 15.49 9.89 12.79
N CYS A 233 15.94 10.42 11.65
CA CYS A 233 17.30 10.88 11.45
C CYS A 233 17.32 12.35 10.97
N PHE A 234 17.03 13.27 11.88
CA PHE A 234 17.10 14.74 11.66
C PHE A 234 18.54 15.26 11.43
N THR A 235 19.56 14.40 11.44
CA THR A 235 20.94 14.86 11.27
C THR A 235 21.15 15.44 9.88
N VAL A 236 21.70 16.65 9.83
CA VAL A 236 22.05 17.39 8.61
C VAL A 236 23.09 16.59 7.81
N SER A 237 22.63 15.70 6.94
CA SER A 237 23.48 14.93 6.05
C SER A 237 23.85 15.78 4.82
N ASN A 238 25.04 15.56 4.28
CA ASN A 238 25.42 16.04 2.96
C ASN A 238 25.65 14.81 2.05
N PRO A 239 24.69 14.47 1.16
CA PRO A 239 23.58 15.30 0.71
C PRO A 239 22.41 15.30 1.70
N PRO A 240 21.54 16.31 1.65
CA PRO A 240 20.35 16.33 2.47
C PRO A 240 19.38 15.21 2.04
N SER A 241 18.77 14.54 3.02
CA SER A 241 17.69 13.58 2.79
C SER A 241 16.42 14.30 2.36
N VAL A 242 15.74 13.80 1.33
CA VAL A 242 14.46 14.30 0.83
C VAL A 242 13.42 13.20 0.99
N THR A 243 12.23 13.57 1.48
CA THR A 243 11.11 12.64 1.62
C THR A 243 10.06 12.92 0.56
N PHE A 244 9.49 11.87 0.01
CA PHE A 244 8.36 11.95 -0.88
C PHE A 244 7.38 10.82 -0.59
N GLY A 245 6.11 11.06 -0.91
CA GLY A 245 5.10 10.05 -0.71
C GLY A 245 3.87 10.26 -1.56
N SER A 246 3.05 9.22 -1.62
CA SER A 246 1.77 9.22 -2.30
C SER A 246 0.72 8.49 -1.49
N GLY A 247 -0.49 9.02 -1.51
CA GLY A 247 -1.68 8.35 -0.99
C GLY A 247 -2.56 7.89 -2.15
N VAL A 248 -3.17 6.72 -2.01
CA VAL A 248 -4.17 6.16 -2.92
C VAL A 248 -5.36 5.71 -2.09
N ALA A 249 -6.56 6.11 -2.50
CA ALA A 249 -7.81 5.77 -1.82
C ALA A 249 -8.74 5.00 -2.76
N PHE A 250 -9.36 3.96 -2.20
CA PHE A 250 -10.37 3.15 -2.86
C PHE A 250 -11.66 3.17 -2.03
N LYS A 251 -12.78 3.05 -2.74
CA LYS A 251 -14.11 2.97 -2.16
C LYS A 251 -14.83 1.73 -2.68
N ALA A 252 -15.61 1.08 -1.81
CA ALA A 252 -16.59 0.09 -2.25
C ALA A 252 -17.87 0.79 -2.71
N SER A 253 -18.36 0.44 -3.90
CA SER A 253 -19.68 0.87 -4.35
C SER A 253 -20.75 -0.07 -3.78
N GLY A 254 -21.60 0.45 -2.89
CA GLY A 254 -22.78 -0.25 -2.39
C GLY A 254 -23.15 0.15 -0.96
N THR A 255 -24.45 0.22 -0.66
CA THR A 255 -24.92 0.27 0.72
C THR A 255 -24.76 -1.12 1.32
N ALA A 256 -23.90 -1.26 2.32
CA ALA A 256 -23.87 -2.48 3.09
C ALA A 256 -25.11 -2.56 3.97
N THR A 257 -25.99 -3.50 3.66
CA THR A 257 -27.12 -3.85 4.51
C THR A 257 -26.59 -4.76 5.60
N ALA A 258 -26.65 -4.32 6.86
CA ALA A 258 -26.37 -5.20 7.99
C ALA A 258 -27.23 -6.47 7.84
N PRO A 259 -26.68 -7.68 8.03
CA PRO A 259 -27.50 -8.89 8.05
C PRO A 259 -28.59 -8.72 9.11
N SER A 260 -29.82 -9.11 8.77
CA SER A 260 -30.94 -9.07 9.69
C SER A 260 -30.54 -9.73 11.02
N PRO A 261 -30.87 -9.14 12.18
CA PRO A 261 -30.62 -9.78 13.46
C PRO A 261 -31.18 -11.22 13.44
N PRO A 262 -30.47 -12.21 14.02
CA PRO A 262 -30.98 -13.57 14.09
C PRO A 262 -32.37 -13.57 14.74
N THR A 263 -33.40 -13.94 13.97
CA THR A 263 -34.73 -14.18 14.50
C THR A 263 -34.76 -15.60 15.06
N GLY A 264 -35.09 -15.76 16.35
CA GLY A 264 -35.25 -17.09 16.97
C GLY A 264 -34.38 -17.39 18.20
N LEU A 265 -33.60 -16.45 18.72
CA LEU A 265 -32.96 -16.61 20.04
C LEU A 265 -33.98 -16.34 21.16
N ALA A 266 -34.91 -17.28 21.36
CA ALA A 266 -35.65 -17.39 22.61
C ALA A 266 -34.71 -18.00 23.65
N ALA A 267 -34.15 -17.17 24.54
CA ALA A 267 -33.49 -17.69 25.71
C ALA A 267 -34.54 -18.35 26.62
N VAL A 268 -34.50 -19.68 26.72
CA VAL A 268 -35.18 -20.37 27.83
C VAL A 268 -34.31 -20.13 29.06
N VAL A 269 -34.81 -19.30 29.97
CA VAL A 269 -34.20 -19.12 31.29
C VAL A 269 -34.67 -20.30 32.14
N HIS A 270 -33.73 -21.14 32.57
CA HIS A 270 -33.91 -22.12 33.64
C HIS A 270 -33.49 -21.52 34.98
#